data_AF-H0A055-F1
#
_entry.id   AF-H0A055-F1
#
_cell.length_a   1.000
_cell.length_b   1.000
_cell.length_c   1.000
_cell.angle_alpha   90.00
_cell.angle_beta   90.00
_cell.angle_gamma   90.00
#
_symmetry.space_group_name_H-M   'P 1'
#
loop_
_entity.id
_entity.type
_entity.pdbx_description
1 polymer ?
#
loop_
_entity_poly.entity_id
_entity_poly.type
_entity_poly.pdbx_seq_one_letter_code
_entity_poly.pdbx_strand_id
1 'polypeptide(L)'
;MEDNGQAVIEDGAIIIRVPLENLPQVVEGAWALGALETRYKVTDTRVFAKELLSALNCEDEQGTTPIHKLFDAGINAALDQGAEGIEEHEDQDDDDVDYDGADED
;
A
#
# COMPACT_ATOMS: atom_id res chain seq x y z
N MET A 1 -13.22 19.05 5.65
CA MET A 1 -11.92 18.36 5.77
C MET A 1 -11.67 17.80 4.40
N GLU A 2 -10.88 18.47 3.57
CA GLU A 2 -10.54 17.98 2.22
C GLU A 2 -9.22 17.23 2.34
N ASP A 3 -9.34 16.01 2.84
CA ASP A 3 -8.28 15.01 2.78
C ASP A 3 -8.44 14.29 1.45
N ASN A 4 -7.71 14.74 0.44
CA ASN A 4 -7.95 14.22 -0.90
C ASN A 4 -6.65 13.68 -1.48
N GLY A 5 -5.95 12.84 -0.69
CA GLY A 5 -5.12 11.80 -1.28
C GLY A 5 -5.97 11.10 -2.34
N GLN A 6 -5.69 11.34 -3.63
CA GLN A 6 -6.58 10.93 -4.71
C GLN A 6 -5.81 10.08 -5.71
N ALA A 7 -6.34 8.89 -6.01
CA ALA A 7 -5.95 8.11 -7.16
C ALA A 7 -6.84 8.49 -8.35
N VAL A 8 -6.23 8.77 -9.51
CA VAL A 8 -6.93 9.00 -10.78
C VAL A 8 -6.23 8.27 -11.91
N ILE A 9 -6.92 8.08 -13.05
CA ILE A 9 -6.30 7.59 -14.27
C ILE A 9 -5.99 8.80 -15.17
N GLU A 10 -4.71 9.01 -15.49
CA GLU A 10 -4.24 10.04 -16.41
C GLU A 10 -3.11 9.49 -17.28
N ASP A 11 -3.13 9.82 -18.58
CA ASP A 11 -2.11 9.41 -19.56
C ASP A 11 -1.78 7.90 -19.52
N GLY A 12 -2.78 7.06 -19.26
CA GLY A 12 -2.63 5.60 -19.20
C GLY A 12 -1.99 5.08 -17.91
N ALA A 13 -1.87 5.91 -16.87
CA ALA A 13 -1.31 5.54 -15.57
C ALA A 13 -2.26 5.87 -14.42
N ILE A 14 -2.18 5.09 -13.34
CA ILE A 14 -2.78 5.44 -12.06
C ILE A 14 -1.86 6.45 -11.38
N ILE A 15 -2.35 7.66 -11.14
CA ILE A 15 -1.63 8.75 -10.47
C ILE A 15 -2.21 8.93 -9.07
N ILE A 16 -1.39 8.74 -8.05
CA ILE A 16 -1.73 9.02 -6.65
C ILE A 16 -1.18 10.40 -6.29
N ARG A 17 -2.07 11.34 -5.99
CA ARG A 17 -1.71 12.70 -5.60
C ARG A 17 -1.91 12.93 -4.12
N VAL A 18 -0.86 13.41 -3.47
CA VAL A 18 -0.91 13.92 -2.11
C VAL A 18 -0.38 15.36 -2.14
N PRO A 19 -1.23 16.39 -1.92
CA PRO A 19 -0.77 17.77 -1.82
C PRO A 19 0.27 17.89 -0.71
N LEU A 20 1.43 18.47 -1.02
CA LEU A 20 2.52 18.56 -0.05
C LEU A 20 2.11 19.34 1.21
N GLU A 21 1.26 20.35 1.06
CA GLU A 21 0.72 21.15 2.17
C GLU A 21 -0.09 20.34 3.19
N ASN A 22 -0.55 19.13 2.82
CA ASN A 22 -1.28 18.23 3.70
C ASN A 22 -0.38 17.28 4.50
N LEU A 23 0.92 17.19 4.20
CA LEU A 23 1.82 16.26 4.90
C LEU A 23 1.85 16.44 6.43
N PRO A 24 1.81 17.67 7.00
CA PRO A 24 1.68 17.84 8.45
C PRO A 24 0.44 17.15 9.02
N GLN A 25 -0.70 17.27 8.34
CA GLN A 25 -1.98 16.69 8.75
C GLN A 25 -1.96 15.17 8.57
N VAL A 26 -1.33 14.64 7.52
CA VAL A 26 -1.16 13.20 7.31
C VAL A 26 -0.37 12.58 8.46
N VAL A 27 0.73 13.20 8.88
CA VAL A 27 1.54 12.73 10.02
C VAL A 27 0.75 12.79 11.33
N GLU A 28 0.00 13.86 11.57
CA GLU A 28 -0.87 13.97 12.74
C GLU A 28 -2.00 12.94 12.73
N GLY A 29 -2.62 12.68 11.58
CA GLY A 29 -3.64 11.66 11.40
C GLY A 29 -3.11 10.25 11.65
N ALA A 30 -1.91 9.94 11.14
CA ALA A 30 -1.25 8.66 11.39
C ALA A 30 -1.01 8.41 12.89
N TRP A 31 -0.60 9.43 13.64
CA TRP A 31 -0.50 9.33 15.10
C TRP A 31 -1.87 9.17 15.77
N ALA A 32 -2.86 9.97 15.37
CA ALA A 32 -4.20 9.93 15.94
C ALA A 32 -4.91 8.57 15.74
N LEU A 33 -4.62 7.88 14.63
CA LEU A 33 -5.13 6.54 14.33
C LEU A 33 -4.26 5.40 14.91
N GLY A 34 -3.17 5.71 15.61
CA GLY A 34 -2.29 4.73 16.22
C GLY A 34 -1.30 4.06 15.26
N ALA A 35 -1.14 4.57 14.04
CA ALA A 35 -0.14 4.09 13.08
C ALA A 35 1.28 4.56 13.41
N LEU A 36 1.43 5.58 14.26
CA LEU A 36 2.72 6.04 14.79
C LEU A 36 2.73 5.94 16.32
N GLU A 37 3.75 5.28 16.88
CA GLU A 37 3.93 5.21 18.34
C GLU A 37 4.29 6.58 18.95
N THR A 38 5.06 7.38 18.21
CA THR A 38 5.52 8.70 18.63
C THR A 38 4.89 9.79 17.76
N ARG A 39 4.46 10.88 18.39
CA ARG A 39 3.94 12.05 17.68
C ARG A 39 5.09 12.90 17.13
N TYR A 40 5.11 13.10 15.81
CA TYR A 40 6.10 13.93 15.12
C TYR A 40 5.48 15.19 14.53
N LYS A 41 6.30 16.24 14.40
CA LYS A 41 5.93 17.48 13.71
C LYS A 41 6.77 17.63 12.45
N VAL A 42 6.13 17.84 11.30
CA VAL A 42 6.80 18.21 10.05
C VAL A 42 7.38 19.63 10.18
N THR A 43 8.70 19.76 10.01
CA THR A 43 9.43 21.04 10.10
C THR A 43 9.76 21.64 8.74
N ASP A 44 10.01 20.80 7.74
CA ASP A 44 10.17 21.17 6.33
C ASP A 44 9.42 20.17 5.46
N THR A 45 8.32 20.63 4.88
CA THR A 45 7.44 19.82 4.03
C THR A 45 8.14 19.29 2.79
N ARG A 46 9.02 20.06 2.15
CA ARG A 46 9.65 19.65 0.89
C ARG A 46 10.76 18.64 1.12
N VAL A 47 11.50 18.77 2.21
CA VAL A 47 12.51 17.79 2.61
C VAL A 47 11.81 16.48 2.97
N PHE A 48 10.82 16.52 3.86
CA PHE A 48 10.09 15.32 4.28
C PHE A 48 9.39 14.63 3.10
N ALA A 49 8.82 15.38 2.15
CA ALA A 49 8.22 14.81 0.94
C ALA A 49 9.20 13.96 0.12
N LYS A 50 10.46 14.41 -0.01
CA LYS A 50 11.49 13.67 -0.75
C LYS A 50 11.91 12.40 -0.01
N GLU A 51 12.05 12.49 1.30
CA GLU A 51 12.40 11.35 2.15
C GLU A 51 11.28 10.30 2.14
N LEU A 52 10.02 10.75 2.27
CA LEU A 52 8.84 9.89 2.16
C LEU A 52 8.76 9.24 0.78
N LEU A 53 8.98 10.00 -0.30
CA LEU A 53 9.01 9.43 -1.65
C LEU A 53 10.10 8.37 -1.80
N SER A 54 11.29 8.61 -1.23
CA SER A 54 12.36 7.62 -1.23
C SER A 54 11.96 6.36 -0.47
N ALA A 55 11.31 6.50 0.68
CA ALA A 55 10.84 5.36 1.48
C ALA A 55 9.74 4.56 0.75
N LEU A 56 8.80 5.24 0.08
CA LEU A 56 7.71 4.60 -0.67
C LEU A 56 8.22 3.77 -1.86
N ASN A 57 9.36 4.13 -2.45
CA ASN A 57 9.96 3.42 -3.59
C ASN A 57 11.14 2.53 -3.17
N CYS A 58 11.42 2.40 -1.87
CA CYS A 58 12.50 1.54 -1.40
C CYS A 58 12.00 0.09 -1.36
N GLU A 59 12.72 -0.80 -2.04
CA GLU A 59 12.45 -2.24 -2.03
C GLU A 59 12.90 -2.87 -0.70
N ASP A 60 12.15 -3.86 -0.24
CA ASP A 60 12.55 -4.76 0.84
C ASP A 60 13.38 -5.95 0.29
N GLU A 61 13.74 -6.88 1.18
CA GLU A 61 14.57 -8.04 0.85
C GLU A 61 13.94 -8.96 -0.21
N GLN A 62 12.63 -8.84 -0.45
CA GLN A 62 11.88 -9.60 -1.44
C GLN A 62 11.63 -8.79 -2.73
N GLY A 63 12.24 -7.61 -2.88
CA GLY A 63 12.02 -6.73 -4.02
C GLY A 63 10.67 -6.01 -3.99
N THR A 64 9.99 -5.96 -2.84
CA THR A 64 8.66 -5.35 -2.71
C THR A 64 8.76 -3.94 -2.14
N THR A 65 8.01 -2.99 -2.71
CA THR A 65 7.92 -1.62 -2.20
C THR A 65 6.62 -1.41 -1.41
N PRO A 66 6.53 -0.38 -0.56
CA PRO A 66 5.26 0.05 0.02
C PRO A 66 4.16 0.34 -1.02
N ILE A 67 4.53 0.77 -2.24
CA ILE A 67 3.57 0.98 -3.32
C ILE A 67 2.97 -0.35 -3.79
N HIS A 68 3.75 -1.42 -3.93
CA HIS A 68 3.20 -2.74 -4.26
C HIS A 68 2.19 -3.19 -3.20
N LYS A 69 2.53 -3.07 -1.92
CA LYS A 69 1.62 -3.42 -0.80
C LYS A 69 0.33 -2.61 -0.80
N LEU A 70 0.39 -1.33 -1.19
CA LEU A 70 -0.79 -0.49 -1.38
C LEU A 70 -1.69 -1.03 -2.50
N PHE A 71 -1.10 -1.43 -3.63
CA PHE A 71 -1.85 -2.03 -4.73
C PHE A 71 -2.45 -3.38 -4.34
N ASP A 72 -1.72 -4.24 -3.63
CA ASP A 72 -2.23 -5.53 -3.16
C ASP A 72 -3.48 -5.37 -2.28
N ALA A 73 -3.45 -4.41 -1.35
CA ALA A 73 -4.62 -4.09 -0.52
C ALA A 73 -5.80 -3.56 -1.36
N GLY A 74 -5.52 -2.70 -2.36
CA GLY A 74 -6.54 -2.18 -3.27
C GLY A 74 -7.16 -3.25 -4.16
N ILE A 75 -6.35 -4.19 -4.66
CA ILE A 75 -6.79 -5.32 -5.49
C ILE A 75 -7.72 -6.21 -4.67
N ASN A 76 -7.32 -6.62 -3.46
CA ASN A 76 -8.16 -7.43 -2.58
C ASN A 76 -9.51 -6.74 -2.30
N ALA A 77 -9.49 -5.45 -1.96
CA ALA A 77 -10.72 -4.70 -1.72
C ALA A 77 -11.61 -4.58 -2.96
N ALA A 78 -11.03 -4.49 -4.17
CA ALA A 78 -11.79 -4.47 -5.42
C ALA A 78 -12.40 -5.84 -5.75
N LEU A 79 -11.65 -6.92 -5.54
CA LEU A 79 -12.12 -8.30 -5.68
C LEU A 79 -13.29 -8.59 -4.73
N ASP A 80 -13.17 -8.22 -3.46
CA ASP A 80 -14.23 -8.35 -2.45
C ASP A 80 -15.52 -7.60 -2.84
N GLN A 81 -15.39 -6.56 -3.66
CA GLN A 81 -16.51 -5.76 -4.18
C GLN A 81 -17.04 -6.26 -5.54
N GLY A 82 -16.51 -7.37 -6.06
CA GLY A 82 -16.93 -7.95 -7.33
C GLY A 82 -16.39 -7.22 -8.56
N ALA A 83 -15.09 -6.91 -8.57
CA ALA A 83 -14.43 -6.30 -9.72
C ALA A 83 -14.70 -7.08 -11.03
N GLU A 84 -15.21 -6.38 -12.06
CA GLU A 84 -15.65 -6.99 -13.32
C GLU A 84 -14.54 -7.15 -14.37
N GLY A 85 -13.39 -6.49 -14.18
CA GLY A 85 -12.28 -6.46 -15.14
C GLY A 85 -11.21 -7.53 -14.92
N ILE A 86 -11.49 -8.53 -14.09
CA ILE A 86 -10.56 -9.57 -13.67
C ILE A 86 -11.30 -10.92 -13.63
N GLU A 87 -10.59 -11.98 -13.96
CA GLU A 87 -11.08 -13.36 -13.90
C GLU A 87 -10.01 -14.21 -13.19
N GLU A 88 -10.45 -15.26 -12.50
CA GLU A 88 -9.55 -16.27 -11.94
C GLU A 88 -8.77 -16.96 -13.08
N HIS A 89 -7.48 -17.18 -12.88
CA HIS A 89 -6.67 -17.90 -13.86
C HIS A 89 -7.02 -19.40 -13.81
N GLU A 90 -7.12 -20.05 -14.96
CA GLU A 90 -7.47 -21.49 -15.07
C GLU A 90 -6.39 -22.39 -14.43
N ASP A 91 -5.13 -21.97 -14.49
CA ASP A 91 -3.97 -22.64 -13.87
C ASP A 91 -3.68 -22.10 -12.46
N GLN A 92 -4.66 -22.18 -11.56
CA GLN A 92 -4.37 -22.09 -10.13
C GLN A 92 -3.90 -23.47 -9.68
N ASP A 93 -2.58 -23.69 -9.65
CA ASP A 93 -2.01 -24.84 -8.96
C ASP A 93 -2.36 -24.69 -7.46
N ASP A 94 -3.47 -25.31 -7.05
CA ASP A 94 -3.68 -25.73 -5.67
C ASP A 94 -2.60 -26.76 -5.36
N ASP A 95 -1.37 -26.31 -5.10
CA ASP A 95 -0.47 -27.04 -4.22
C ASP A 95 -1.10 -26.97 -2.82
N ASP A 96 -2.22 -27.69 -2.66
CA ASP A 96 -2.54 -28.41 -1.44
C ASP A 96 -1.28 -29.20 -1.11
N VAL A 97 -0.38 -28.56 -0.37
CA VAL A 97 0.61 -29.25 0.45
C VAL A 97 -0.20 -30.08 1.43
N ASP A 98 -0.58 -31.28 0.99
CA ASP A 98 -0.83 -32.41 1.85
C ASP A 98 0.44 -32.56 2.68
N TYR A 99 0.45 -31.90 3.84
CA TYR A 99 1.36 -32.22 4.92
C TYR A 99 0.89 -33.57 5.45
N ASP A 100 1.16 -34.61 4.67
CA ASP A 100 1.06 -36.00 5.10
C ASP A 100 1.97 -36.11 6.32
N GLY A 101 1.34 -36.13 7.49
CA GLY A 101 1.99 -36.47 8.73
C GLY A 101 2.58 -37.87 8.59
N ALA A 102 3.83 -37.94 8.16
CA ALA A 102 4.67 -39.10 8.40
C ALA A 102 5.17 -39.01 9.85
N ASP A 103 4.30 -39.43 10.78
CA ASP A 103 4.78 -40.29 11.87
C ASP A 103 5.31 -41.61 11.26
N GLU A 104 6.16 -42.29 12.03
CA GLU A 104 6.94 -43.53 11.75
C GLU A 104 8.39 -43.23 11.30
N ASP A 105 9.44 -43.41 12.10
CA ASP A 105 9.73 -44.44 13.13
C ASP A 105 10.41 -43.90 14.42
#